data_AF-A0A7Y2V1M3-F1
#
_entry.id   AF-A0A7Y2V1M3-F1
#
_cell.length_a   1.000
_cell.length_b   1.000
_cell.length_c   1.000
_cell.angle_alpha   90.00
_cell.angle_beta   90.00
_cell.angle_gamma   90.00
#
_symmetry.space_group_name_H-M   'P 1'
#
loop_
_entity.id
_entity.type
_entity.pdbx_description
1 polymer ?
#
loop_
_entity_poly.entity_id
_entity_poly.type
_entity_poly.pdbx_seq_one_letter_code
_entity_poly.pdbx_strand_id
1 'polypeptide(L)'
;MKKIILLFIFIISFMNYAFSQKVIEMKYENGIYTIPCKVNGVPMKFIFDTGASDVSISLTEAKFLIKQGLLSDNDVKGKIKYKIANGEIEEGTKINLKEINIDGFILKDVEASIVHQLDAPLLLGQSSISKLGTFQLDGNKLIIRENNTDYLTFLNVDLTKSYSEFGFLQSGIKLNSVNDFKYVKLSSITKENHFLSGLKFNEYVVFNLNGDIEGVMLQDSFDKIENNQKERKAKEKFKELIKKLEKKFGFPDSSNKESYQWNTSRYNIITSLDDNYEIFFMYQPKFHNNTKNNKIETKELRLNTEKLINETLVSQSSYESRKFARINNNNFEFHNEIKIAYEGSKKEVVKVNSMVSYYLMLQFISSKENKKLFLDCNFDYLVFKVQLTDKYHRKFYSERKISRKSLEKLKVPFTENEILNLLEK
;
A
#
# COMPACT_ATOMS: atom_id res chain seq x y z
N MET A 1 -2.67 -20.74 -25.00
CA MET A 1 -1.49 -21.21 -24.22
C MET A 1 -1.06 -20.22 -23.15
N LYS A 2 -0.93 -18.90 -23.43
CA LYS A 2 -0.61 -17.84 -22.43
C LYS A 2 -1.46 -17.84 -21.13
N LYS A 3 -2.72 -18.29 -21.20
CA LYS A 3 -3.65 -18.34 -20.05
C LYS A 3 -3.48 -19.54 -19.11
N ILE A 4 -2.85 -20.63 -19.55
CA ILE A 4 -2.77 -21.89 -18.78
C ILE A 4 -1.52 -21.93 -17.88
N ILE A 5 -0.42 -21.30 -18.31
CA ILE A 5 0.83 -21.22 -17.53
C ILE A 5 0.68 -20.32 -16.29
N LEU A 6 -0.06 -19.19 -16.41
CA LEU A 6 -0.41 -18.31 -15.29
C LEU A 6 -1.25 -19.02 -14.21
N LEU A 7 -2.13 -19.94 -14.61
CA LEU A 7 -3.00 -20.70 -13.71
C LEU A 7 -2.22 -21.75 -12.91
N PHE A 8 -1.24 -22.42 -13.54
CA PHE A 8 -0.45 -23.48 -12.89
C PHE A 8 0.56 -22.97 -11.86
N ILE A 9 1.18 -21.80 -12.09
CA ILE A 9 2.14 -21.20 -11.15
C ILE A 9 1.41 -20.68 -9.88
N PHE A 10 0.15 -20.24 -10.04
CA PHE A 10 -0.69 -19.79 -8.92
C PHE A 10 -1.00 -20.92 -7.92
N ILE A 11 -1.29 -22.13 -8.41
CA ILE A 11 -1.64 -23.30 -7.60
C ILE A 11 -0.44 -23.80 -6.76
N ILE A 12 0.78 -23.76 -7.30
CA ILE A 12 1.99 -24.22 -6.59
C ILE A 12 2.39 -23.24 -5.47
N SER A 13 1.99 -21.97 -5.55
CA SER A 13 2.30 -20.95 -4.54
C SER A 13 1.62 -21.16 -3.17
N PHE A 14 0.58 -22.01 -3.12
CA PHE A 14 -0.19 -22.31 -1.91
C PHE A 14 0.45 -23.36 -0.98
N MET A 15 1.46 -24.12 -1.43
CA MET A 15 1.88 -25.36 -0.74
C MET A 15 3.11 -25.25 0.16
N ASN A 16 3.75 -24.09 0.35
CA ASN A 16 4.91 -23.96 1.25
C ASN A 16 4.80 -22.71 2.14
N TYR A 17 4.53 -22.93 3.43
CA TYR A 17 4.62 -21.92 4.47
C TYR A 17 5.88 -22.19 5.31
N ALA A 18 6.97 -21.49 5.02
CA ALA A 18 8.11 -21.39 5.94
C ALA A 18 8.22 -19.95 6.44
N PHE A 19 8.19 -19.77 7.76
CA PHE A 19 8.41 -18.47 8.42
C PHE A 19 9.87 -18.06 8.28
N SER A 20 10.14 -16.95 7.58
CA SER A 20 11.47 -16.35 7.55
C SER A 20 11.56 -15.22 8.57
N GLN A 21 12.20 -15.48 9.71
CA GLN A 21 12.62 -14.48 10.69
C GLN A 21 14.12 -14.23 10.53
N LYS A 22 14.56 -12.97 10.54
CA LYS A 22 15.99 -12.65 10.51
C LYS A 22 16.56 -12.73 11.92
N VAL A 23 17.51 -13.65 12.10
CA VAL A 23 18.22 -13.86 13.37
C VAL A 23 19.68 -13.48 13.13
N ILE A 24 20.17 -12.49 13.87
CA ILE A 24 21.60 -12.13 13.86
C ILE A 24 22.23 -12.70 15.11
N GLU A 25 23.27 -13.51 14.95
CA GLU A 25 24.01 -14.06 16.08
C GLU A 25 25.09 -13.06 16.54
N MET A 26 24.95 -12.58 17.76
CA MET A 26 25.92 -11.74 18.43
C MET A 26 26.94 -12.61 19.17
N LYS A 27 28.14 -12.07 19.39
CA LYS A 27 29.17 -12.70 20.22
C LYS A 27 29.18 -12.06 21.59
N TYR A 28 28.98 -12.87 22.62
CA TYR A 28 29.12 -12.45 24.00
C TYR A 28 30.55 -12.70 24.48
N GLU A 29 31.28 -11.65 24.81
CA GLU A 29 32.66 -11.71 25.29
C GLU A 29 32.84 -10.66 26.40
N ASN A 30 33.45 -11.02 27.53
CA ASN A 30 33.77 -10.08 28.62
C ASN A 30 32.61 -9.19 29.11
N GLY A 31 31.39 -9.72 29.15
CA GLY A 31 30.22 -8.97 29.63
C GLY A 31 29.53 -8.09 28.58
N ILE A 32 30.03 -8.08 27.34
CA ILE A 32 29.48 -7.26 26.25
C ILE A 32 29.04 -8.11 25.07
N TYR A 33 27.97 -7.66 24.40
CA TYR A 33 27.55 -8.23 23.12
C TYR A 33 28.20 -7.45 21.98
N THR A 34 28.83 -8.17 21.08
CA THR A 34 29.40 -7.61 19.86
C THR A 34 28.67 -8.15 18.63
N ILE A 35 28.46 -7.27 17.66
CA ILE A 35 27.73 -7.55 16.44
C ILE A 35 28.64 -7.25 15.24
N PRO A 36 28.79 -8.19 14.30
CA PRO A 36 29.60 -7.96 13.11
C PRO A 36 28.90 -6.93 12.21
N CYS A 37 29.63 -5.90 11.82
CA CYS A 37 29.15 -4.90 10.88
C CYS A 37 30.15 -4.70 9.75
N LYS A 38 29.72 -4.06 8.67
CA LYS A 38 30.60 -3.48 7.66
C LYS A 38 30.30 -1.99 7.52
N VAL A 39 31.30 -1.15 7.72
CA VAL A 39 31.19 0.30 7.49
C VAL A 39 31.79 0.61 6.13
N ASN A 40 30.96 1.12 5.21
CA ASN A 40 31.36 1.36 3.82
C ASN A 40 32.08 0.14 3.18
N GLY A 41 31.63 -1.08 3.52
CA GLY A 41 32.19 -2.34 3.04
C GLY A 41 33.33 -2.94 3.88
N VAL A 42 33.90 -2.20 4.83
CA VAL A 42 34.99 -2.65 5.70
C VAL A 42 34.45 -3.36 6.93
N PRO A 43 34.80 -4.64 7.19
CA PRO A 43 34.39 -5.34 8.40
C PRO A 43 34.89 -4.65 9.67
N MET A 44 33.98 -4.44 10.62
CA MET A 44 34.24 -3.82 11.92
C MET A 44 33.42 -4.54 13.00
N LYS A 45 33.98 -4.68 14.20
CA LYS A 45 33.32 -5.32 15.34
C LYS A 45 32.74 -4.23 16.24
N PHE A 46 31.43 -4.06 16.20
CA PHE A 46 30.73 -3.09 17.04
C PHE A 46 30.23 -3.75 18.32
N ILE A 47 30.20 -2.99 19.41
CA ILE A 47 29.44 -3.31 20.61
C ILE A 47 27.99 -2.93 20.35
N PHE A 48 27.05 -3.84 20.60
CA PHE A 48 25.63 -3.54 20.61
C PHE A 48 25.31 -2.81 21.92
N ASP A 49 25.22 -1.47 21.86
CA ASP A 49 25.16 -0.63 23.04
C ASP A 49 23.86 0.17 23.09
N THR A 50 22.93 -0.28 23.92
CA THR A 50 21.65 0.40 24.12
C THR A 50 21.76 1.67 24.97
N GLY A 51 22.89 1.88 25.66
CA GLY A 51 23.18 3.06 26.46
C GLY A 51 23.83 4.20 25.68
N ALA A 52 24.45 3.91 24.53
CA ALA A 52 24.99 4.92 23.63
C ALA A 52 23.88 5.59 22.80
N SER A 53 23.89 6.92 22.70
CA SER A 53 22.91 7.65 21.87
C SER A 53 23.17 7.46 20.38
N ASP A 54 24.43 7.61 19.96
CA ASP A 54 24.84 7.61 18.56
C ASP A 54 25.82 6.49 18.22
N VAL A 55 26.06 6.27 16.93
CA VAL A 55 27.16 5.42 16.47
C VAL A 55 28.49 6.10 16.78
N SER A 56 29.42 5.34 17.36
CA SER A 56 30.76 5.80 17.68
C SER A 56 31.82 4.94 16.98
N ILE A 57 32.84 5.59 16.43
CA ILE A 57 34.05 4.95 15.91
C ILE A 57 35.29 5.59 16.50
N SER A 58 36.37 4.83 16.65
CA SER A 58 37.64 5.36 17.13
C SER A 58 38.35 6.20 16.06
N LEU A 59 39.34 6.98 16.49
CA LEU A 59 40.22 7.70 15.59
C LEU A 59 41.02 6.76 14.67
N THR A 60 41.31 5.52 15.12
CA THR A 60 42.03 4.51 14.32
C THR A 60 41.19 4.06 13.13
N GLU A 61 39.94 3.66 13.35
CA GLU A 61 39.01 3.27 12.28
C GLU A 61 38.72 4.45 11.33
N ALA A 62 38.55 5.65 11.87
CA ALA A 62 38.34 6.84 11.04
C ALA A 62 39.54 7.10 10.10
N LYS A 63 40.77 7.08 10.63
CA LYS A 63 42.00 7.21 9.81
C LYS A 63 42.11 6.11 8.77
N PHE A 64 41.74 4.88 9.13
CA PHE A 64 41.71 3.77 8.18
C PHE A 64 40.74 4.04 7.03
N LEU A 65 39.49 4.42 7.34
CA LEU A 65 38.48 4.74 6.32
C LEU A 65 38.93 5.89 5.41
N ILE A 66 39.55 6.94 5.98
CA ILE A 66 40.11 8.05 5.21
C ILE A 66 41.19 7.57 4.25
N LYS A 67 42.15 6.76 4.74
CA LYS A 67 43.24 6.21 3.91
C LYS A 67 42.72 5.33 2.77
N GLN A 68 41.59 4.65 2.97
CA GLN A 68 40.94 3.84 1.93
C GLN A 68 40.03 4.65 0.99
N GLY A 69 39.91 5.98 1.18
CA GLY A 69 38.98 6.82 0.41
C GLY A 69 37.50 6.56 0.72
N LEU A 70 37.21 5.90 1.85
CA LEU A 70 35.87 5.53 2.29
C LEU A 70 35.24 6.57 3.23
N LEU A 71 36.03 7.51 3.74
CA LEU A 71 35.58 8.69 4.49
C LEU A 71 36.36 9.91 3.98
N SER A 72 35.67 11.02 3.73
CA SER A 72 36.24 12.23 3.14
C SER A 72 35.82 13.49 3.89
N ASP A 73 36.45 14.63 3.59
CA ASP A 73 36.10 15.92 4.21
C ASP A 73 34.63 16.31 4.02
N ASN A 74 34.02 15.91 2.91
CA ASN A 74 32.60 16.15 2.62
C ASN A 74 31.65 15.39 3.57
N ASP A 75 32.14 14.34 4.22
CA ASP A 75 31.37 13.52 5.15
C ASP A 75 31.41 14.11 6.58
N VAL A 76 32.30 15.08 6.85
CA VAL A 76 32.42 15.75 8.15
C VAL A 76 31.31 16.77 8.35
N LYS A 77 30.61 16.69 9.49
CA LYS A 77 29.47 17.55 9.85
C LYS A 77 29.80 18.58 10.93
N GLY A 78 30.91 18.42 11.64
CA GLY A 78 31.39 19.40 12.62
C GLY A 78 32.00 18.77 13.87
N LYS A 79 32.18 19.59 14.91
CA LYS A 79 32.65 19.15 16.22
C LYS A 79 31.47 18.87 17.15
N ILE A 80 31.67 17.98 18.10
CA ILE A 80 30.67 17.55 19.07
C ILE A 80 31.37 17.19 20.38
N LYS A 81 30.65 17.31 21.50
CA LYS A 81 31.12 16.96 22.82
C LYS A 81 30.24 15.87 23.40
N TYR A 82 30.84 14.82 23.96
CA TYR A 82 30.13 13.70 24.59
C TYR A 82 30.35 13.73 26.08
N LYS A 83 29.30 13.43 26.84
CA LYS A 83 29.44 13.09 28.25
C LYS A 83 29.45 11.57 28.37
N ILE A 84 30.57 11.01 28.77
CA ILE A 84 30.73 9.56 28.95
C ILE A 84 30.20 9.12 30.32
N ALA A 85 30.12 7.81 30.56
CA ALA A 85 29.45 7.22 31.73
C ALA A 85 30.05 7.66 33.09
N ASN A 86 31.34 7.99 33.14
CA ASN A 86 32.01 8.53 34.33
C ASN A 86 31.74 10.03 34.54
N GLY A 87 31.02 10.69 33.63
CA GLY A 87 30.65 12.09 33.67
C GLY A 87 31.62 13.06 32.99
N GLU A 88 32.75 12.59 32.47
CA GLU A 88 33.73 13.39 31.76
C GLU A 88 33.21 13.84 30.39
N ILE A 89 33.69 15.00 29.93
CA ILE A 89 33.35 15.55 28.62
C ILE A 89 34.50 15.30 27.66
N GLU A 90 34.24 14.55 26.61
CA GLU A 90 35.19 14.27 25.53
C GLU A 90 34.81 15.01 24.26
N GLU A 91 35.82 15.45 23.50
CA GLU A 91 35.60 16.04 22.17
C GLU A 91 35.61 14.96 21.09
N GLY A 92 34.76 15.14 20.10
CA GLY A 92 34.69 14.27 18.94
C GLY A 92 34.34 15.02 17.67
N THR A 93 34.32 14.28 16.57
CA THR A 93 33.99 14.81 15.23
C THR A 93 32.77 14.09 14.70
N LYS A 94 31.74 14.86 14.38
CA LYS A 94 30.51 14.36 13.80
C LYS A 94 30.72 14.10 12.31
N ILE A 95 30.32 12.92 11.85
CA ILE A 95 30.49 12.48 10.46
C ILE A 95 29.23 11.79 9.95
N ASN A 96 29.13 11.62 8.63
CA ASN A 96 28.13 10.79 7.98
C ASN A 96 28.80 9.58 7.32
N LEU A 97 28.52 8.39 7.81
CA LEU A 97 28.91 7.14 7.16
C LEU A 97 27.90 6.83 6.05
N LYS A 98 28.39 6.54 4.83
CA LYS A 98 27.52 6.23 3.68
C LYS A 98 26.67 5.00 3.95
N GLU A 99 27.26 3.98 4.57
CA GLU A 99 26.60 2.72 4.86
C GLU A 99 27.15 2.03 6.12
N ILE A 100 26.26 1.50 6.97
CA ILE A 100 26.56 0.44 7.93
C ILE A 100 25.70 -0.78 7.57
N ASN A 101 26.36 -1.90 7.29
CA ASN A 101 25.73 -3.18 7.00
C ASN A 101 25.84 -4.12 8.21
N ILE A 102 24.72 -4.49 8.79
CA ILE A 102 24.60 -5.36 9.96
C ILE A 102 24.02 -6.69 9.47
N ASP A 103 24.91 -7.65 9.15
CA ASP A 103 24.55 -8.98 8.64
C ASP A 103 23.52 -8.96 7.49
N GLY A 104 23.71 -8.06 6.52
CA GLY A 104 22.81 -7.84 5.38
C GLY A 104 21.70 -6.80 5.62
N PHE A 105 21.58 -6.24 6.84
CA PHE A 105 20.71 -5.11 7.11
C PHE A 105 21.45 -3.81 6.82
N ILE A 106 21.05 -3.10 5.76
CA ILE A 106 21.81 -1.96 5.22
C ILE A 106 21.19 -0.65 5.73
N LEU A 107 21.90 0.02 6.63
CA LEU A 107 21.61 1.38 7.05
C LEU A 107 22.42 2.35 6.17
N LYS A 108 21.76 3.33 5.56
CA LYS A 108 22.40 4.37 4.75
C LYS A 108 22.38 5.71 5.45
N ASP A 109 23.32 6.58 5.09
CA ASP A 109 23.43 7.94 5.59
C ASP A 109 23.37 7.96 7.13
N VAL A 110 24.29 7.21 7.73
CA VAL A 110 24.36 6.97 9.16
C VAL A 110 25.23 8.03 9.81
N GLU A 111 24.59 8.88 10.60
CA GLU A 111 25.30 9.82 11.45
C GLU A 111 26.09 9.07 12.53
N ALA A 112 27.38 9.42 12.63
CA ALA A 112 28.31 8.79 13.55
C ALA A 112 29.30 9.81 14.12
N SER A 113 30.05 9.34 15.10
CA SER A 113 30.91 10.14 15.95
C SER A 113 32.30 9.56 15.94
N ILE A 114 33.31 10.34 15.59
CA ILE A 114 34.70 9.97 15.80
C ILE A 114 35.08 10.40 17.21
N VAL A 115 35.39 9.44 18.06
CA VAL A 115 35.99 9.66 19.38
C VAL A 115 37.49 9.84 19.17
N HIS A 116 38.09 10.88 19.76
CA HIS A 116 39.49 11.29 19.53
C HIS A 116 40.52 10.42 20.27
N GLN A 117 40.18 9.17 20.53
CA GLN A 117 40.98 8.16 21.21
C GLN A 117 41.22 7.00 20.23
N LEU A 118 42.43 6.46 20.23
CA LEU A 118 42.85 5.47 19.23
C LEU A 118 42.27 4.07 19.52
N ASP A 119 41.99 3.77 20.78
CA ASP A 119 41.53 2.49 21.29
C ASP A 119 40.07 2.53 21.76
N ALA A 120 39.34 3.62 21.45
CA ALA A 120 37.93 3.73 21.78
C ALA A 120 37.12 2.57 21.15
N PRO A 121 36.22 1.92 21.91
CA PRO A 121 35.38 0.87 21.37
C PRO A 121 34.42 1.44 20.32
N LEU A 122 34.12 0.63 19.31
CA LEU A 122 33.10 0.95 18.31
C LEU A 122 31.73 0.66 18.92
N LEU A 123 30.86 1.66 19.02
CA LEU A 123 29.55 1.53 19.64
C LEU A 123 28.45 1.67 18.60
N LEU A 124 27.54 0.70 18.55
CA LEU A 124 26.33 0.78 17.75
C LEU A 124 25.22 1.31 18.67
N GLY A 125 25.09 2.64 18.75
CA GLY A 125 24.12 3.29 19.62
C GLY A 125 22.67 3.26 19.12
N GLN A 126 21.78 3.80 19.95
CA GLN A 126 20.33 3.86 19.74
C GLN A 126 19.91 4.46 18.40
N SER A 127 20.65 5.44 17.87
CA SER A 127 20.35 6.06 16.58
C SER A 127 20.41 5.09 15.40
N SER A 128 21.17 3.99 15.51
CA SER A 128 21.20 2.90 14.54
C SER A 128 20.38 1.68 14.98
N ILE A 129 20.38 1.34 16.28
CA ILE A 129 19.58 0.23 16.81
C ILE A 129 18.08 0.45 16.53
N SER A 130 17.56 1.65 16.76
CA SER A 130 16.14 1.98 16.51
C SER A 130 15.72 1.79 15.05
N LYS A 131 16.66 1.91 14.10
CA LYS A 131 16.42 1.69 12.67
C LYS A 131 16.34 0.21 12.29
N LEU A 132 16.69 -0.71 13.19
CA LEU A 132 16.49 -2.16 12.99
C LEU A 132 15.00 -2.58 13.08
N GLY A 133 14.13 -1.70 13.57
CA GLY A 133 12.72 -1.98 13.79
C GLY A 133 12.47 -2.66 15.14
N THR A 134 11.37 -3.41 15.25
CA THR A 134 11.08 -4.16 16.48
C THR A 134 12.09 -5.30 16.61
N PHE A 135 12.81 -5.40 17.72
CA PHE A 135 13.72 -6.51 17.97
C PHE A 135 13.50 -7.14 19.33
N GLN A 136 13.92 -8.40 19.47
CA GLN A 136 13.98 -9.14 20.72
C GLN A 136 15.43 -9.60 20.96
N LEU A 137 15.86 -9.63 22.22
CA LEU A 137 17.08 -10.34 22.60
C LEU A 137 16.69 -11.69 23.18
N ASP A 138 17.26 -12.77 22.64
CA ASP A 138 17.14 -14.13 23.15
C ASP A 138 18.55 -14.72 23.31
N GLY A 139 19.11 -14.59 24.50
CA GLY A 139 20.53 -14.85 24.74
C GLY A 139 21.43 -14.00 23.84
N ASN A 140 22.27 -14.67 23.04
CA ASN A 140 23.15 -14.01 22.07
C ASN A 140 22.49 -13.74 20.71
N LYS A 141 21.18 -13.96 20.56
CA LYS A 141 20.46 -13.78 19.30
C LYS A 141 19.72 -12.46 19.28
N LEU A 142 19.98 -11.66 18.25
CA LEU A 142 19.20 -10.48 17.91
C LEU A 142 18.05 -10.87 16.95
N ILE A 143 16.91 -10.97 17.62
CA ILE A 143 15.50 -11.11 17.23
C ILE A 143 14.88 -10.07 16.30
N ILE A 144 15.38 -9.77 15.10
CA ILE A 144 14.74 -8.71 14.30
C ILE A 144 13.35 -9.16 13.81
N ARG A 145 12.32 -8.51 14.32
CA ARG A 145 10.93 -8.58 13.83
C ARG A 145 10.77 -7.45 12.84
N GLU A 146 10.85 -7.78 11.54
CA GLU A 146 10.48 -6.81 10.52
C GLU A 146 9.08 -6.27 10.82
N ASN A 147 8.92 -4.94 10.77
CA ASN A 147 7.62 -4.30 10.97
C ASN A 147 6.60 -4.97 10.04
N ASN A 148 5.50 -5.42 10.64
CA ASN A 148 4.61 -6.46 10.13
C ASN A 148 3.82 -6.05 8.87
N THR A 149 4.18 -4.95 8.20
CA THR A 149 3.41 -4.32 7.12
C THR A 149 4.24 -3.77 5.98
N ASP A 150 5.59 -3.69 6.06
CA ASP A 150 6.38 -3.08 4.98
C ASP A 150 6.25 -3.86 3.66
N TYR A 151 6.07 -5.17 3.75
CA TYR A 151 5.79 -6.04 2.62
C TYR A 151 4.39 -5.83 2.00
N LEU A 152 3.49 -5.11 2.68
CA LEU A 152 2.19 -4.69 2.18
C LEU A 152 2.29 -3.39 1.36
N THR A 153 3.49 -2.81 1.21
CA THR A 153 3.72 -1.72 0.25
C THR A 153 4.72 -2.16 -0.83
N PHE A 154 4.33 -2.08 -2.10
CA PHE A 154 5.20 -2.42 -3.22
C PHE A 154 5.00 -1.48 -4.40
N LEU A 155 6.11 -1.01 -5.00
CA LEU A 155 6.16 0.05 -6.01
C LEU A 155 5.31 1.29 -5.63
N ASN A 156 5.41 1.69 -4.36
CA ASN A 156 4.67 2.83 -3.79
C ASN A 156 3.14 2.64 -3.79
N VAL A 157 2.67 1.39 -3.87
CA VAL A 157 1.25 1.03 -3.68
C VAL A 157 1.08 0.38 -2.33
N ASP A 158 0.19 0.93 -1.53
CA ASP A 158 -0.36 0.27 -0.35
C ASP A 158 -1.31 -0.85 -0.80
N LEU A 159 -0.86 -2.09 -0.67
CA LEU A 159 -1.55 -3.30 -1.10
C LEU A 159 -2.66 -3.72 -0.13
N THR A 160 -2.87 -3.00 0.97
CA THR A 160 -4.01 -3.22 1.86
C THR A 160 -5.30 -2.60 1.35
N LYS A 161 -5.18 -1.63 0.44
CA LYS A 161 -6.29 -0.88 -0.15
C LYS A 161 -7.09 -1.69 -1.17
N SER A 162 -8.35 -1.34 -1.32
CA SER A 162 -9.26 -1.85 -2.34
C SER A 162 -9.31 -0.96 -3.59
N TYR A 163 -9.81 -1.51 -4.69
CA TYR A 163 -10.04 -0.82 -5.97
C TYR A 163 -10.77 0.52 -5.81
N SER A 164 -11.73 0.58 -4.89
CA SER A 164 -12.53 1.78 -4.64
C SER A 164 -11.78 2.89 -3.90
N GLU A 165 -10.80 2.54 -3.07
CA GLU A 165 -10.01 3.51 -2.30
C GLU A 165 -9.02 4.27 -3.19
N PHE A 166 -8.79 3.79 -4.41
CA PHE A 166 -8.11 4.53 -5.47
C PHE A 166 -9.07 5.40 -6.30
N GLY A 167 -10.34 5.52 -5.90
CA GLY A 167 -11.33 6.37 -6.57
C GLY A 167 -11.92 5.78 -7.86
N PHE A 168 -11.69 4.49 -8.14
CA PHE A 168 -12.25 3.84 -9.32
C PHE A 168 -13.69 3.36 -9.08
N LEU A 169 -14.59 3.66 -10.02
CA LEU A 169 -15.96 3.14 -10.03
C LEU A 169 -15.97 1.69 -10.54
N GLN A 170 -16.57 0.77 -9.78
CA GLN A 170 -16.76 -0.63 -10.19
C GLN A 170 -17.61 -0.76 -11.47
N SER A 171 -18.51 0.21 -11.73
CA SER A 171 -19.41 0.25 -12.89
C SER A 171 -18.75 0.64 -14.22
N GLY A 172 -17.48 1.11 -14.20
CA GLY A 172 -16.71 1.41 -15.42
C GLY A 172 -15.94 0.20 -15.97
N ILE A 173 -16.08 -0.97 -15.36
CA ILE A 173 -15.26 -2.14 -15.67
C ILE A 173 -15.93 -2.93 -16.80
N LYS A 174 -15.34 -2.89 -17.99
CA LYS A 174 -15.61 -3.91 -19.02
C LYS A 174 -15.05 -5.25 -18.51
N LEU A 175 -15.95 -6.10 -18.01
CA LEU A 175 -15.67 -7.47 -17.61
C LEU A 175 -15.19 -8.26 -18.83
N ASN A 176 -13.89 -8.53 -18.92
CA ASN A 176 -13.42 -9.64 -19.76
C ASN A 176 -13.53 -10.90 -18.92
N SER A 177 -14.66 -11.61 -19.08
CA SER A 177 -15.15 -12.77 -18.30
C SER A 177 -14.29 -14.04 -18.36
N VAL A 178 -13.01 -13.95 -18.74
CA VAL A 178 -12.19 -15.15 -18.97
C VAL A 178 -11.12 -15.35 -17.89
N ASN A 179 -10.79 -14.34 -17.10
CA ASN A 179 -9.81 -14.45 -16.01
C ASN A 179 -10.35 -13.67 -14.80
N ASP A 180 -10.54 -14.30 -13.64
CA ASP A 180 -11.18 -13.76 -12.42
C ASP A 180 -10.48 -12.56 -11.73
N PHE A 181 -9.70 -11.78 -12.49
CA PHE A 181 -8.89 -10.66 -12.01
C PHE A 181 -9.12 -9.40 -12.86
N LYS A 182 -9.10 -8.25 -12.19
CA LYS A 182 -9.11 -6.89 -12.76
C LYS A 182 -7.69 -6.33 -12.65
N TYR A 183 -7.28 -5.47 -13.58
CA TYR A 183 -5.97 -4.81 -13.47
C TYR A 183 -6.04 -3.34 -13.88
N VAL A 184 -5.31 -2.49 -13.17
CA VAL A 184 -5.22 -1.05 -13.41
C VAL A 184 -3.77 -0.67 -13.61
N LYS A 185 -3.47 0.22 -14.56
CA LYS A 185 -2.12 0.75 -14.73
C LYS A 185 -1.63 1.42 -13.45
N LEU A 186 -0.43 1.05 -13.01
CA LEU A 186 0.20 1.61 -11.82
C LEU A 186 0.30 3.14 -11.88
N SER A 187 0.57 3.69 -13.06
CA SER A 187 0.65 5.13 -13.32
C SER A 187 -0.63 5.92 -13.02
N SER A 188 -1.78 5.24 -12.96
CA SER A 188 -3.05 5.85 -12.58
C SER A 188 -3.24 5.92 -11.06
N ILE A 189 -2.42 5.19 -10.29
CA ILE A 189 -2.45 5.12 -8.83
C ILE A 189 -1.33 5.97 -8.22
N THR A 190 -0.12 5.87 -8.77
CA THR A 190 1.05 6.63 -8.30
C THR A 190 1.90 7.10 -9.47
N LYS A 191 2.52 8.28 -9.33
CA LYS A 191 3.47 8.86 -10.31
C LYS A 191 4.92 8.85 -9.80
N GLU A 192 5.14 8.32 -8.61
CA GLU A 192 6.45 8.33 -7.98
C GLU A 192 7.37 7.27 -8.61
N ASN A 193 8.64 7.63 -8.78
CA ASN A 193 9.65 6.68 -9.21
C ASN A 193 9.88 5.62 -8.12
N HIS A 194 10.15 4.39 -8.56
CA HIS A 194 10.47 3.23 -7.73
C HIS A 194 11.74 2.54 -8.27
N PHE A 195 12.25 1.56 -7.54
CA PHE A 195 13.53 0.89 -7.83
C PHE A 195 13.59 0.17 -9.19
N LEU A 196 12.43 -0.08 -9.83
CA LEU A 196 12.30 -0.71 -11.15
C LEU A 196 11.96 0.28 -12.28
N SER A 197 11.69 1.56 -12.00
CA SER A 197 11.22 2.52 -13.03
C SER A 197 12.18 2.66 -14.21
N GLY A 198 13.49 2.52 -13.99
CA GLY A 198 14.49 2.56 -15.05
C GLY A 198 14.35 1.46 -16.11
N LEU A 199 13.71 0.33 -15.77
CA LEU A 199 13.47 -0.76 -16.69
C LEU A 199 12.29 -0.49 -17.64
N LYS A 200 11.38 0.43 -17.32
CA LYS A 200 10.22 0.80 -18.14
C LYS A 200 9.34 -0.41 -18.49
N PHE A 201 8.77 -1.08 -17.48
CA PHE A 201 7.77 -2.13 -17.70
C PHE A 201 6.38 -1.53 -17.97
N ASN A 202 5.47 -2.34 -18.52
CA ASN A 202 4.05 -2.08 -18.36
C ASN A 202 3.63 -2.61 -16.99
N GLU A 203 3.15 -1.71 -16.13
CA GLU A 203 3.01 -1.98 -14.70
C GLU A 203 1.55 -1.87 -14.29
N TYR A 204 1.07 -2.85 -13.52
CA TYR A 204 -0.33 -2.99 -13.17
C TYR A 204 -0.51 -3.39 -11.72
N VAL A 205 -1.53 -2.83 -11.07
CA VAL A 205 -2.08 -3.37 -9.82
C VAL A 205 -3.20 -4.33 -10.19
N VAL A 206 -3.14 -5.55 -9.67
CA VAL A 206 -4.09 -6.63 -9.93
C VAL A 206 -5.05 -6.74 -8.75
N PHE A 207 -6.33 -6.84 -9.06
CA PHE A 207 -7.42 -6.96 -8.10
C PHE A 207 -8.21 -8.23 -8.38
N ASN A 208 -8.76 -8.87 -7.35
CA ASN A 208 -9.73 -9.96 -7.54
C ASN A 208 -11.13 -9.40 -7.86
N LEU A 209 -12.10 -10.30 -8.05
CA LEU A 209 -13.50 -9.93 -8.32
C LEU A 209 -14.10 -9.02 -7.23
N ASN A 210 -13.71 -9.21 -5.97
CA ASN A 210 -14.14 -8.41 -4.81
C ASN A 210 -13.52 -7.00 -4.80
N GLY A 211 -12.52 -6.75 -5.64
CA GLY A 211 -11.80 -5.48 -5.69
C GLY A 211 -10.70 -5.36 -4.63
N ASP A 212 -10.32 -6.45 -3.97
CA ASP A 212 -9.10 -6.48 -3.14
C ASP A 212 -7.87 -6.61 -4.04
N ILE A 213 -6.75 -5.99 -3.65
CA ILE A 213 -5.47 -6.17 -4.35
C ILE A 213 -4.95 -7.59 -4.14
N GLU A 214 -4.66 -8.26 -5.24
CA GLU A 214 -3.98 -9.56 -5.29
C GLU A 214 -2.47 -9.40 -5.51
N GLY A 215 -2.03 -8.25 -6.02
CA GLY A 215 -0.62 -7.96 -6.17
C GLY A 215 -0.31 -6.90 -7.22
N VAL A 216 0.96 -6.83 -7.59
CA VAL A 216 1.47 -5.96 -8.65
C VAL A 216 2.11 -6.82 -9.72
N MET A 217 1.70 -6.59 -10.96
CA MET A 217 2.14 -7.31 -12.15
C MET A 217 2.92 -6.38 -13.07
N LEU A 218 4.08 -6.83 -13.54
CA LEU A 218 4.87 -6.16 -14.57
C LEU A 218 4.96 -7.06 -15.80
N GLN A 219 4.82 -6.46 -16.98
CA GLN A 219 4.91 -7.15 -18.25
C GLN A 219 5.71 -6.34 -19.27
N ASP A 220 6.46 -7.03 -20.11
CA ASP A 220 7.04 -6.42 -21.31
C ASP A 220 7.08 -7.43 -22.46
N SER A 221 6.90 -6.93 -23.69
CA SER A 221 6.94 -7.71 -24.92
C SER A 221 7.84 -7.02 -25.94
N PHE A 222 8.62 -7.82 -26.66
CA PHE A 222 9.60 -7.34 -27.63
C PHE A 222 9.11 -7.56 -29.08
N ASP A 223 7.80 -7.75 -29.29
CA ASP A 223 7.22 -8.12 -30.60
C ASP A 223 7.37 -7.02 -31.66
N LYS A 224 7.60 -5.78 -31.25
CA LYS A 224 7.81 -4.63 -32.14
C LYS A 224 9.28 -4.40 -32.51
N ILE A 225 10.19 -5.28 -32.08
CA ILE A 225 11.63 -5.18 -32.33
C ILE A 225 12.02 -6.21 -33.40
N GLU A 226 12.95 -5.86 -34.27
CA GLU A 226 13.49 -6.76 -35.29
C GLU A 226 13.98 -8.08 -34.68
N ASN A 227 13.71 -9.19 -35.38
CA ASN A 227 13.87 -10.55 -34.86
C ASN A 227 15.32 -10.85 -34.40
N ASN A 228 16.32 -10.24 -35.04
CA ASN A 228 17.74 -10.40 -34.73
C ASN A 228 18.19 -9.71 -33.41
N GLN A 229 17.43 -8.73 -32.91
CA GLN A 229 17.73 -8.00 -31.66
C GLN A 229 16.77 -8.35 -30.52
N LYS A 230 15.65 -9.00 -30.82
CA LYS A 230 14.57 -9.34 -29.90
C LYS A 230 15.09 -10.12 -28.69
N GLU A 231 15.74 -11.26 -28.95
CA GLU A 231 16.31 -12.15 -27.93
C GLU A 231 17.30 -11.43 -27.02
N ARG A 232 18.27 -10.74 -27.62
CA ARG A 232 19.34 -10.06 -26.88
C ARG A 232 18.78 -9.03 -25.90
N LYS A 233 17.86 -8.16 -26.37
CA LYS A 233 17.28 -7.10 -25.53
C LYS A 233 16.41 -7.67 -24.42
N ALA A 234 15.64 -8.72 -24.67
CA ALA A 234 14.82 -9.37 -23.66
C ALA A 234 15.67 -10.02 -22.56
N LYS A 235 16.70 -10.79 -22.96
CA LYS A 235 17.65 -11.41 -22.02
C LYS A 235 18.41 -10.36 -21.19
N GLU A 236 18.81 -9.24 -21.79
CA GLU A 236 19.45 -8.13 -21.08
C GLU A 236 18.53 -7.48 -20.04
N LYS A 237 17.30 -7.13 -20.42
CA LYS A 237 16.32 -6.53 -19.50
C LYS A 237 15.94 -7.48 -18.37
N PHE A 238 15.75 -8.77 -18.67
CA PHE A 238 15.46 -9.79 -17.67
C PHE A 238 16.61 -9.94 -16.67
N LYS A 239 17.86 -9.98 -17.15
CA LYS A 239 19.05 -10.01 -16.29
C LYS A 239 19.15 -8.78 -15.38
N GLU A 240 18.80 -7.59 -15.88
CA GLU A 240 18.79 -6.38 -15.07
C GLU A 240 17.67 -6.39 -14.01
N LEU A 241 16.49 -6.93 -14.35
CA LEU A 241 15.40 -7.16 -13.40
C LEU A 241 15.87 -8.06 -12.24
N ILE A 242 16.47 -9.21 -12.54
CA ILE A 242 16.97 -10.14 -11.51
C ILE A 242 17.99 -9.45 -10.60
N LYS A 243 18.97 -8.73 -11.14
CA LYS A 243 19.96 -7.97 -10.34
C LYS A 243 19.31 -6.95 -9.39
N LYS A 244 18.25 -6.27 -9.84
CA LYS A 244 17.52 -5.30 -9.00
C LYS A 244 16.72 -6.00 -7.90
N LEU A 245 16.14 -7.16 -8.18
CA LEU A 245 15.43 -7.98 -7.19
C LEU A 245 16.39 -8.57 -6.16
N GLU A 246 17.53 -9.11 -6.60
CA GLU A 246 18.64 -9.56 -5.75
C GLU A 246 19.09 -8.46 -4.79
N LYS A 247 19.34 -7.25 -5.31
CA LYS A 247 19.75 -6.11 -4.48
C LYS A 247 18.68 -5.70 -3.46
N LYS A 248 17.39 -5.80 -3.82
CA LYS A 248 16.29 -5.35 -2.95
C LYS A 248 15.92 -6.39 -1.89
N PHE A 249 15.86 -7.65 -2.27
CA PHE A 249 15.30 -8.72 -1.45
C PHE A 249 16.35 -9.76 -1.00
N GLY A 250 17.58 -9.70 -1.51
CA GLY A 250 18.67 -10.59 -1.12
C GLY A 250 18.58 -12.01 -1.69
N PHE A 251 18.02 -12.20 -2.90
CA PHE A 251 17.83 -13.53 -3.50
C PHE A 251 18.85 -13.91 -4.62
N PRO A 252 20.09 -14.35 -4.34
CA PRO A 252 21.01 -14.96 -5.32
C PRO A 252 20.85 -16.50 -5.39
N ASP A 253 21.32 -17.27 -6.37
CA ASP A 253 21.78 -17.08 -7.75
C ASP A 253 21.44 -18.42 -8.46
N SER A 254 20.65 -18.38 -9.52
CA SER A 254 20.65 -19.48 -10.48
C SER A 254 20.79 -18.89 -11.87
N SER A 255 21.98 -18.36 -12.14
CA SER A 255 22.44 -18.01 -13.47
C SER A 255 22.02 -19.08 -14.48
N ASN A 256 21.27 -18.65 -15.50
CA ASN A 256 20.69 -19.43 -16.60
C ASN A 256 19.28 -20.01 -16.42
N LYS A 257 18.49 -19.57 -15.43
CA LYS A 257 17.05 -19.85 -15.46
C LYS A 257 16.27 -18.74 -16.15
N GLU A 258 15.33 -19.15 -16.99
CA GLU A 258 14.34 -18.28 -17.64
C GLU A 258 13.08 -18.11 -16.77
N SER A 259 13.03 -18.69 -15.57
CA SER A 259 11.97 -18.45 -14.59
C SER A 259 12.46 -18.57 -13.14
N TYR A 260 11.85 -17.78 -12.26
CA TYR A 260 12.11 -17.74 -10.83
C TYR A 260 10.80 -17.64 -10.05
N GLN A 261 10.73 -18.39 -8.96
CA GLN A 261 9.64 -18.31 -8.00
C GLN A 261 10.22 -18.27 -6.60
N TRP A 262 9.91 -17.20 -5.87
CA TRP A 262 10.28 -17.02 -4.48
C TRP A 262 9.01 -17.01 -3.65
N ASN A 263 8.93 -17.93 -2.71
CA ASN A 263 7.79 -18.07 -1.80
C ASN A 263 8.29 -17.83 -0.38
N THR A 264 7.80 -16.77 0.26
CA THR A 264 8.14 -16.44 1.65
C THR A 264 6.88 -16.57 2.51
N SER A 265 7.00 -16.51 3.83
CA SER A 265 5.80 -16.41 4.68
C SER A 265 4.94 -15.19 4.34
N ARG A 266 5.52 -14.10 3.81
CA ARG A 266 4.87 -12.79 3.70
C ARG A 266 4.44 -12.40 2.29
N TYR A 267 5.06 -12.95 1.27
CA TYR A 267 4.74 -12.64 -0.12
C TYR A 267 5.29 -13.73 -1.05
N ASN A 268 4.72 -13.78 -2.25
CA ASN A 268 5.22 -14.55 -3.37
C ASN A 268 5.77 -13.58 -4.43
N ILE A 269 6.89 -13.95 -5.04
CA ILE A 269 7.38 -13.31 -6.26
C ILE A 269 7.51 -14.39 -7.33
N ILE A 270 6.99 -14.12 -8.51
CA ILE A 270 7.11 -14.98 -9.69
C ILE A 270 7.65 -14.11 -10.82
N THR A 271 8.64 -14.58 -11.55
CA THR A 271 9.09 -13.91 -12.76
C THR A 271 9.59 -14.90 -13.81
N SER A 272 9.39 -14.59 -15.08
CA SER A 272 9.82 -15.44 -16.19
C SER A 272 10.13 -14.63 -17.45
N LEU A 273 10.96 -15.20 -18.30
CA LEU A 273 11.17 -14.88 -19.70
C LEU A 273 10.69 -16.09 -20.50
N ASP A 274 9.69 -15.93 -21.38
CA ASP A 274 9.18 -17.04 -22.18
C ASP A 274 9.89 -17.17 -23.54
N ASP A 275 9.58 -18.23 -24.29
CA ASP A 275 10.13 -18.49 -25.63
C ASP A 275 9.76 -17.39 -26.66
N ASN A 276 8.72 -16.59 -26.39
CA ASN A 276 8.35 -15.44 -27.20
C ASN A 276 9.12 -14.18 -26.83
N TYR A 277 10.04 -14.28 -25.87
CA TYR A 277 10.79 -13.20 -25.27
C TYR A 277 9.92 -12.19 -24.50
N GLU A 278 8.79 -12.64 -23.95
CA GLU A 278 7.96 -11.86 -23.04
C GLU A 278 8.45 -11.99 -21.61
N ILE A 279 8.59 -10.86 -20.91
CA ILE A 279 8.94 -10.84 -19.50
C ILE A 279 7.67 -10.69 -18.67
N PHE A 280 7.50 -11.58 -17.70
CA PHE A 280 6.47 -11.50 -16.67
C PHE A 280 7.10 -11.35 -15.29
N PHE A 281 6.51 -10.53 -14.44
CA PHE A 281 6.81 -10.46 -13.02
C PHE A 281 5.53 -10.22 -12.23
N MET A 282 5.40 -10.86 -11.08
CA MET A 282 4.30 -10.66 -10.14
C MET A 282 4.82 -10.66 -8.70
N TYR A 283 4.43 -9.64 -7.95
CA TYR A 283 4.57 -9.56 -6.49
C TYR A 283 3.19 -9.73 -5.87
N GLN A 284 3.00 -10.74 -5.02
CA GLN A 284 1.73 -11.06 -4.36
C GLN A 284 1.93 -11.07 -2.83
N PRO A 285 1.32 -10.15 -2.07
CA PRO A 285 1.42 -10.15 -0.62
C PRO A 285 0.58 -11.29 -0.01
N LYS A 286 1.03 -11.82 1.13
CA LYS A 286 0.27 -12.77 1.98
C LYS A 286 -0.31 -12.02 3.17
N PHE A 287 -1.63 -11.91 3.19
CA PHE A 287 -2.36 -11.28 4.29
C PHE A 287 -2.52 -12.29 5.44
N HIS A 288 -1.87 -12.04 6.59
CA HIS A 288 -2.02 -12.88 7.79
C HIS A 288 -3.23 -12.42 8.63
N ASN A 289 -3.89 -13.39 9.28
CA ASN A 289 -5.24 -13.32 9.86
C ASN A 289 -5.55 -12.25 10.93
N ASN A 290 -4.69 -11.29 11.28
CA ASN A 290 -5.06 -10.26 12.27
C ASN A 290 -6.04 -9.20 11.74
N THR A 291 -6.26 -9.12 10.43
CA THR A 291 -7.28 -8.25 9.82
C THR A 291 -8.60 -8.96 9.53
N LYS A 292 -8.74 -10.27 9.77
CA LYS A 292 -9.95 -11.01 9.38
C LYS A 292 -11.20 -10.53 10.12
N ASN A 293 -11.14 -10.23 11.41
CA ASN A 293 -12.34 -9.80 12.14
C ASN A 293 -12.85 -8.43 11.65
N ASN A 294 -11.97 -7.44 11.45
CA ASN A 294 -12.39 -6.13 10.92
C ASN A 294 -12.72 -6.19 9.41
N LYS A 295 -12.01 -7.00 8.60
CA LYS A 295 -12.31 -7.17 7.17
C LYS A 295 -13.59 -7.98 6.92
N ILE A 296 -13.91 -8.98 7.73
CA ILE A 296 -15.14 -9.78 7.56
C ILE A 296 -16.35 -8.90 7.85
N GLU A 297 -16.32 -8.11 8.93
CA GLU A 297 -17.40 -7.17 9.27
C GLU A 297 -17.58 -6.13 8.16
N THR A 298 -16.51 -5.45 7.72
CA THR A 298 -16.58 -4.49 6.61
C THR A 298 -16.93 -5.13 5.25
N LYS A 299 -16.57 -6.40 5.01
CA LYS A 299 -16.87 -7.13 3.76
C LYS A 299 -18.32 -7.57 3.68
N GLU A 300 -18.91 -8.03 4.78
CA GLU A 300 -20.32 -8.38 4.88
C GLU A 300 -21.21 -7.12 4.78
N LEU A 301 -20.79 -6.05 5.47
CA LEU A 301 -21.37 -4.70 5.35
C LEU A 301 -21.38 -4.19 3.90
N ARG A 302 -20.29 -4.39 3.18
CA ARG A 302 -20.10 -3.89 1.81
C ARG A 302 -20.83 -4.71 0.75
N LEU A 303 -20.90 -6.03 0.92
CA LEU A 303 -21.64 -6.92 0.02
C LEU A 303 -23.16 -6.68 0.11
N ASN A 304 -23.68 -6.48 1.33
CA ASN A 304 -25.08 -6.14 1.56
C ASN A 304 -25.42 -4.75 0.99
N THR A 305 -24.48 -3.81 1.10
CA THR A 305 -24.58 -2.49 0.49
C THR A 305 -24.63 -2.53 -1.04
N GLU A 306 -23.73 -3.28 -1.68
CA GLU A 306 -23.66 -3.38 -3.15
C GLU A 306 -24.91 -4.08 -3.71
N LYS A 307 -25.41 -5.11 -3.00
CA LYS A 307 -26.68 -5.76 -3.32
C LYS A 307 -27.85 -4.77 -3.25
N LEU A 308 -27.94 -3.98 -2.19
CA LEU A 308 -28.98 -2.96 -2.01
C LEU A 308 -28.93 -1.87 -3.09
N ILE A 309 -27.73 -1.37 -3.43
CA ILE A 309 -27.54 -0.38 -4.51
C ILE A 309 -28.01 -0.95 -5.84
N ASN A 310 -27.68 -2.21 -6.16
CA ASN A 310 -28.07 -2.84 -7.41
C ASN A 310 -29.58 -3.15 -7.47
N GLU A 311 -30.17 -3.73 -6.43
CA GLU A 311 -31.61 -4.05 -6.38
C GLU A 311 -32.47 -2.78 -6.46
N THR A 312 -32.05 -1.69 -5.82
CA THR A 312 -32.83 -0.45 -5.77
C THR A 312 -32.66 0.41 -7.03
N LEU A 313 -31.53 0.33 -7.75
CA LEU A 313 -31.28 1.12 -8.97
C LEU A 313 -31.76 0.43 -10.25
N VAL A 314 -31.70 -0.91 -10.33
CA VAL A 314 -32.08 -1.69 -11.52
C VAL A 314 -33.58 -1.57 -11.83
N SER A 315 -34.42 -1.30 -10.84
CA SER A 315 -35.88 -1.18 -11.03
C SER A 315 -36.35 0.15 -11.62
N GLN A 316 -35.47 1.14 -11.88
CA GLN A 316 -35.93 2.51 -12.18
C GLN A 316 -35.11 3.32 -13.20
N SER A 317 -34.30 2.71 -14.08
CA SER A 317 -33.57 3.46 -15.11
C SER A 317 -34.45 3.76 -16.34
N SER A 318 -34.74 5.03 -16.58
CA SER A 318 -35.24 5.54 -17.87
C SER A 318 -34.18 6.43 -18.54
N TYR A 319 -34.19 6.49 -19.88
CA TYR A 319 -33.16 7.04 -20.76
C TYR A 319 -32.75 8.51 -20.51
N GLU A 320 -33.49 9.27 -19.68
CA GLU A 320 -33.24 10.70 -19.42
C GLU A 320 -32.68 11.00 -18.00
N SER A 321 -32.43 9.99 -17.17
CA SER A 321 -31.88 10.17 -15.81
C SER A 321 -30.58 9.38 -15.59
N ARG A 322 -29.58 10.00 -14.93
CA ARG A 322 -28.39 9.29 -14.43
C ARG A 322 -28.54 9.08 -12.93
N LYS A 323 -28.67 7.83 -12.50
CA LYS A 323 -28.77 7.44 -11.09
C LYS A 323 -27.53 6.67 -10.66
N PHE A 324 -26.93 7.03 -9.52
CA PHE A 324 -25.83 6.27 -8.92
C PHE A 324 -25.84 6.42 -7.40
N ALA A 325 -25.23 5.49 -6.69
CA ALA A 325 -25.02 5.58 -5.24
C ALA A 325 -23.54 5.45 -4.90
N ARG A 326 -23.11 6.04 -3.79
CA ARG A 326 -21.74 5.93 -3.27
C ARG A 326 -21.69 6.05 -1.76
N ILE A 327 -20.61 5.57 -1.16
CA ILE A 327 -20.27 5.86 0.24
C ILE A 327 -19.28 7.03 0.27
N ASN A 328 -19.52 8.01 1.12
CA ASN A 328 -18.62 9.14 1.32
C ASN A 328 -18.61 9.57 2.80
N ASN A 329 -17.45 9.51 3.46
CA ASN A 329 -17.30 9.81 4.90
C ASN A 329 -18.38 9.11 5.76
N ASN A 330 -18.53 7.80 5.62
CA ASN A 330 -19.53 6.98 6.32
C ASN A 330 -21.01 7.30 6.00
N ASN A 331 -21.28 8.11 4.97
CA ASN A 331 -22.64 8.41 4.48
C ASN A 331 -22.98 7.61 3.23
N PHE A 332 -24.22 7.13 3.15
CA PHE A 332 -24.79 6.60 1.93
C PHE A 332 -25.36 7.73 1.08
N GLU A 333 -24.70 8.07 -0.02
CA GLU A 333 -25.16 9.10 -0.93
C GLU A 333 -25.82 8.49 -2.18
N PHE A 334 -27.09 8.77 -2.38
CA PHE A 334 -27.86 8.50 -3.59
C PHE A 334 -27.88 9.75 -4.45
N HIS A 335 -27.41 9.64 -5.68
CA HIS A 335 -27.35 10.72 -6.65
C HIS A 335 -28.31 10.43 -7.79
N ASN A 336 -29.17 11.41 -8.09
CA ASN A 336 -30.07 11.35 -9.23
C ASN A 336 -29.95 12.65 -10.04
N GLU A 337 -29.45 12.52 -11.26
CA GLU A 337 -29.42 13.62 -12.23
C GLU A 337 -30.58 13.46 -13.20
N ILE A 338 -31.42 14.48 -13.27
CA ILE A 338 -32.62 14.50 -14.08
C ILE A 338 -32.56 15.71 -15.01
N LYS A 339 -32.70 15.47 -16.30
CA LYS A 339 -32.92 16.53 -17.29
C LYS A 339 -34.41 16.67 -17.49
N ILE A 340 -34.95 17.88 -17.35
CA ILE A 340 -36.35 18.15 -17.63
C ILE A 340 -36.48 19.31 -18.61
N ALA A 341 -37.33 19.13 -19.62
CA ALA A 341 -37.79 20.22 -20.47
C ALA A 341 -38.90 20.99 -19.73
N TYR A 342 -38.53 21.75 -18.71
CA TYR A 342 -39.49 22.51 -17.89
C TYR A 342 -39.41 24.01 -18.16
N GLU A 343 -40.54 24.62 -18.49
CA GLU A 343 -40.66 26.03 -18.88
C GLU A 343 -41.16 26.96 -17.76
N GLY A 344 -40.69 26.75 -16.52
CA GLY A 344 -41.07 27.61 -15.40
C GLY A 344 -40.01 28.64 -15.00
N SER A 345 -40.40 29.53 -14.09
CA SER A 345 -39.51 30.48 -13.41
C SER A 345 -38.46 29.75 -12.56
N LYS A 346 -37.34 30.42 -12.27
CA LYS A 346 -36.27 29.88 -11.41
C LYS A 346 -36.80 29.37 -10.05
N LYS A 347 -37.78 30.08 -9.48
CA LYS A 347 -38.40 29.76 -8.18
C LYS A 347 -39.19 28.45 -8.25
N GLU A 348 -39.90 28.21 -9.35
CA GLU A 348 -40.66 26.97 -9.58
C GLU A 348 -39.72 25.78 -9.77
N VAL A 349 -38.64 25.95 -10.54
CA VAL A 349 -37.64 24.87 -10.74
C VAL A 349 -37.00 24.44 -9.42
N VAL A 350 -36.66 25.40 -8.54
CA VAL A 350 -36.13 25.10 -7.19
C VAL A 350 -37.15 24.32 -6.36
N LYS A 351 -38.43 24.70 -6.41
CA LYS A 351 -39.51 24.01 -5.70
C LYS A 351 -39.67 22.57 -6.20
N VAL A 352 -39.67 22.38 -7.53
CA VAL A 352 -39.71 21.07 -8.17
C VAL A 352 -38.51 20.23 -7.75
N ASN A 353 -37.30 20.78 -7.79
CA ASN A 353 -36.08 20.04 -7.41
C ASN A 353 -36.11 19.58 -5.94
N SER A 354 -36.64 20.42 -5.05
CA SER A 354 -36.84 20.08 -3.63
C SER A 354 -37.87 18.95 -3.46
N MET A 355 -39.00 19.02 -4.17
CA MET A 355 -40.02 17.97 -4.16
C MET A 355 -39.46 16.64 -4.69
N VAL A 356 -38.70 16.67 -5.78
CA VAL A 356 -38.12 15.45 -6.37
C VAL A 356 -37.15 14.77 -5.42
N SER A 357 -36.28 15.52 -4.74
CA SER A 357 -35.38 14.94 -3.72
C SER A 357 -36.13 14.30 -2.55
N TYR A 358 -37.25 14.90 -2.15
CA TYR A 358 -38.12 14.37 -1.10
C TYR A 358 -38.82 13.08 -1.55
N TYR A 359 -39.43 13.06 -2.74
CA TYR A 359 -40.07 11.85 -3.28
C TYR A 359 -39.08 10.72 -3.54
N LEU A 360 -37.87 11.02 -3.99
CA LEU A 360 -36.83 9.99 -4.12
C LEU A 360 -36.53 9.37 -2.77
N MET A 361 -36.23 10.16 -1.75
CA MET A 361 -36.01 9.66 -0.40
C MET A 361 -37.18 8.79 0.08
N LEU A 362 -38.44 9.22 -0.12
CA LEU A 362 -39.64 8.45 0.22
C LEU A 362 -39.62 7.06 -0.42
N GLN A 363 -39.25 6.93 -1.70
CA GLN A 363 -39.18 5.65 -2.38
C GLN A 363 -38.20 4.67 -1.70
N PHE A 364 -37.09 5.17 -1.16
CA PHE A 364 -36.09 4.32 -0.50
C PHE A 364 -36.50 3.87 0.90
N ILE A 365 -37.19 4.72 1.68
CA ILE A 365 -37.43 4.44 3.11
C ILE A 365 -38.89 4.09 3.46
N SER A 366 -39.80 4.06 2.48
CA SER A 366 -41.25 3.86 2.67
C SER A 366 -41.70 2.43 2.93
N SER A 367 -40.86 1.42 2.68
CA SER A 367 -41.18 0.03 3.01
C SER A 367 -40.44 -0.43 4.28
N LYS A 368 -41.09 -1.27 5.09
CA LYS A 368 -40.46 -1.88 6.27
C LYS A 368 -39.23 -2.70 5.90
N GLU A 369 -39.27 -3.34 4.74
CA GLU A 369 -38.18 -4.16 4.19
C GLU A 369 -36.97 -3.31 3.82
N ASN A 370 -37.14 -2.24 3.03
CA ASN A 370 -36.04 -1.36 2.64
C ASN A 370 -35.47 -0.62 3.86
N LYS A 371 -36.33 -0.15 4.77
CA LYS A 371 -35.87 0.46 6.02
C LYS A 371 -35.00 -0.52 6.81
N LYS A 372 -35.41 -1.77 6.96
CA LYS A 372 -34.63 -2.79 7.68
C LYS A 372 -33.28 -3.01 6.99
N LEU A 373 -33.27 -3.16 5.66
CA LEU A 373 -32.05 -3.31 4.87
C LEU A 373 -31.05 -2.15 5.10
N PHE A 374 -31.54 -0.91 5.18
CA PHE A 374 -30.69 0.23 5.53
C PHE A 374 -30.16 0.12 6.95
N LEU A 375 -31.01 -0.18 7.93
CA LEU A 375 -30.59 -0.28 9.34
C LEU A 375 -29.59 -1.41 9.61
N ASP A 376 -29.56 -2.45 8.77
CA ASP A 376 -28.55 -3.51 8.86
C ASP A 376 -27.16 -3.04 8.36
N CYS A 377 -27.06 -1.86 7.73
CA CYS A 377 -25.81 -1.25 7.25
C CYS A 377 -25.29 -0.17 8.22
N ASN A 378 -23.98 -0.06 8.44
CA ASN A 378 -23.38 0.98 9.28
C ASN A 378 -23.22 2.30 8.50
N PHE A 379 -23.88 3.37 8.93
CA PHE A 379 -23.81 4.70 8.31
C PHE A 379 -24.18 5.81 9.28
N ASP A 380 -23.68 7.03 9.02
CA ASP A 380 -24.06 8.23 9.78
C ASP A 380 -25.35 8.83 9.21
N TYR A 381 -25.37 9.08 7.90
CA TYR A 381 -26.51 9.63 7.16
C TYR A 381 -26.84 8.86 5.87
N LEU A 382 -28.12 8.73 5.57
CA LEU A 382 -28.60 8.54 4.20
C LEU A 382 -28.80 9.92 3.57
N VAL A 383 -28.18 10.14 2.42
CA VAL A 383 -28.12 11.43 1.72
C VAL A 383 -28.69 11.26 0.31
N PHE A 384 -29.71 12.04 -0.03
CA PHE A 384 -30.37 12.01 -1.33
C PHE A 384 -30.11 13.32 -2.06
N LYS A 385 -29.32 13.25 -3.13
CA LYS A 385 -28.88 14.39 -3.93
C LYS A 385 -29.56 14.36 -5.28
N VAL A 386 -30.17 15.48 -5.67
CA VAL A 386 -30.78 15.65 -6.98
C VAL A 386 -30.14 16.82 -7.71
N GLN A 387 -29.72 16.56 -8.94
CA GLN A 387 -29.33 17.60 -9.87
C GLN A 387 -30.37 17.68 -10.99
N LEU A 388 -31.11 18.78 -11.05
CA LEU A 388 -32.06 19.08 -12.10
C LEU A 388 -31.42 20.03 -13.11
N THR A 389 -31.49 19.70 -14.39
CA THR A 389 -31.10 20.61 -15.48
C THR A 389 -32.34 21.02 -16.25
N ASP A 390 -32.62 22.33 -16.33
CA ASP A 390 -33.77 22.86 -17.07
C ASP A 390 -33.49 23.05 -18.57
N LYS A 391 -34.51 23.48 -19.33
CA LYS A 391 -34.38 23.70 -20.78
C LYS A 391 -33.38 24.80 -21.18
N TYR A 392 -32.99 25.67 -20.24
CA TYR A 392 -31.99 26.71 -20.44
C TYR A 392 -30.59 26.26 -19.97
N HIS A 393 -30.41 24.96 -19.72
CA HIS A 393 -29.18 24.35 -19.21
C HIS A 393 -28.76 24.85 -17.82
N ARG A 394 -29.66 25.47 -17.06
CA ARG A 394 -29.39 25.89 -15.69
C ARG A 394 -29.48 24.67 -14.77
N LYS A 395 -28.49 24.52 -13.88
CA LYS A 395 -28.40 23.42 -12.93
C LYS A 395 -28.92 23.83 -11.56
N PHE A 396 -29.73 22.97 -10.98
CA PHE A 396 -30.32 23.14 -9.65
C PHE A 396 -29.99 21.91 -8.81
N TYR A 397 -29.55 22.13 -7.58
CA TYR A 397 -29.15 21.07 -6.66
C TYR A 397 -30.08 21.06 -5.44
N SER A 398 -30.44 19.86 -5.00
CA SER A 398 -31.15 19.66 -3.74
C SER A 398 -30.56 18.45 -3.02
N GLU A 399 -30.55 18.52 -1.70
CA GLU A 399 -30.01 17.48 -0.84
C GLU A 399 -30.99 17.25 0.32
N ARG A 400 -31.23 15.99 0.65
CA ARG A 400 -31.97 15.56 1.85
C ARG A 400 -31.15 14.58 2.63
N LYS A 401 -31.09 14.75 3.95
CA LYS A 401 -30.33 13.90 4.87
C LYS A 401 -31.24 13.34 5.95
N ILE A 402 -31.07 12.06 6.25
CA ILE A 402 -31.66 11.42 7.43
C ILE A 402 -30.56 10.65 8.16
N SER A 403 -30.35 10.98 9.44
CA SER A 403 -29.40 10.25 10.27
C SER A 403 -29.90 8.84 10.55
N ARG A 404 -28.97 7.90 10.80
CA ARG A 404 -29.33 6.53 11.21
C ARG A 404 -30.29 6.51 12.39
N LYS A 405 -30.01 7.34 13.42
CA LYS A 405 -30.84 7.47 14.62
C LYS A 405 -32.25 7.96 14.32
N SER A 406 -32.40 8.90 13.37
CA SER A 406 -33.71 9.37 12.91
C SER A 406 -34.44 8.29 12.11
N LEU A 407 -33.72 7.53 11.27
CA LEU A 407 -34.28 6.42 10.52
C LEU A 407 -34.78 5.31 11.45
N GLU A 408 -34.05 4.95 12.50
CA GLU A 408 -34.46 3.97 13.51
C GLU A 408 -35.81 4.33 14.13
N LYS A 409 -35.99 5.61 14.51
CA LYS A 409 -37.21 6.14 15.13
C LYS A 409 -38.42 6.21 14.20
N LEU A 410 -38.21 6.24 12.88
CA LEU A 410 -39.27 6.43 11.89
C LEU A 410 -40.19 5.19 11.80
N LYS A 411 -41.44 5.26 12.28
CA LYS A 411 -42.37 4.12 12.20
C LYS A 411 -42.91 3.99 10.77
N VAL A 412 -42.76 2.83 10.14
CA VAL A 412 -43.28 2.58 8.77
C VAL A 412 -44.58 1.77 8.86
N PRO A 413 -45.68 2.17 8.18
CA PRO A 413 -45.81 3.37 7.35
C PRO A 413 -45.87 4.66 8.19
N PHE A 414 -45.34 5.75 7.64
CA PHE A 414 -45.24 7.07 8.29
C PHE A 414 -46.10 8.10 7.56
N THR A 415 -46.42 9.19 8.26
CA THR A 415 -47.06 10.40 7.72
C THR A 415 -46.02 11.37 7.16
N GLU A 416 -46.42 12.25 6.24
CA GLU A 416 -45.57 13.31 5.67
C GLU A 416 -44.98 14.22 6.76
N ASN A 417 -45.76 14.53 7.80
CA ASN A 417 -45.31 15.36 8.93
C ASN A 417 -44.22 14.67 9.78
N GLU A 418 -44.30 13.35 9.98
CA GLU A 418 -43.28 12.61 10.73
C GLU A 418 -41.93 12.63 10.02
N ILE A 419 -41.92 12.54 8.69
CA ILE A 419 -40.69 12.62 7.90
C ILE A 419 -40.12 14.03 7.95
N LEU A 420 -40.93 15.06 7.64
CA LEU A 420 -40.46 16.44 7.57
C LEU A 420 -39.82 16.92 8.89
N ASN A 421 -40.26 16.39 10.03
CA ASN A 421 -39.68 16.65 11.35
C ASN A 421 -38.35 15.91 11.61
N LEU A 422 -38.07 14.84 10.87
CA LEU A 422 -36.88 14.01 11.02
C LEU A 422 -35.78 14.33 10.00
N LEU A 423 -36.09 15.12 8.97
CA LEU A 423 -35.11 15.60 8.00
C LEU A 423 -34.28 16.72 8.59
N GLU A 424 -32.97 16.56 8.49
CA GLU A 424 -32.05 17.65 8.76
C GLU A 424 -32.07 18.61 7.56
N LYS A 425 -32.27 19.90 7.83
CA LYS A 425 -32.33 20.95 6.81
C LYS A 425 -30.99 21.20 6.14
#